data_AF-A0A502HCF4-F1
#
_entry.id   AF-A0A502HCF4-F1
#
_cell.length_a   1.000
_cell.length_b   1.000
_cell.length_c   1.000
_cell.angle_alpha   90.00
_cell.angle_beta   90.00
_cell.angle_gamma   90.00
#
_symmetry.space_group_name_H-M   'P 1'
#
loop_
_entity.id
_entity.type
_entity.pdbx_description
1 polymer ?
#
loop_
_entity_poly.entity_id
_entity_poly.type
_entity_poly.pdbx_seq_one_letter_code
_entity_poly.pdbx_strand_id
1 'polypeptide(L)'
;MDSPTPTAAFDKARTGLWTSLQKHLATVYAAEAAYRQAVAFAPDVPFAAADATDDQLDAYHKQRSALRDLFADETTQLDQLTKAIRTKGYAADEKKQLYVLLLGYVDIAASVFALLDSHAPSALAPDEELAETKARFDRVKNFARLNVKGVAGLLTSL
;
A
#
# COMPACT_ATOMS: atom_id res chain seq x y z
N MET A 1 22.25 -22.55 18.71
CA MET A 1 21.62 -21.22 18.73
C MET A 1 20.14 -21.48 18.86
N ASP A 2 19.60 -21.36 20.08
CA ASP A 2 18.17 -21.53 20.33
C ASP A 2 17.42 -20.35 19.69
N SER A 3 16.78 -20.59 18.56
CA SER A 3 15.75 -19.68 18.07
C SER A 3 14.60 -19.73 19.07
N PRO A 4 14.16 -18.60 19.65
CA PRO A 4 13.02 -18.62 20.56
C PRO A 4 11.80 -19.15 19.82
N THR A 5 11.17 -20.19 20.37
CA THR A 5 9.94 -20.76 19.83
C THR A 5 8.86 -19.67 19.74
N PRO A 6 8.23 -19.47 18.57
CA PRO A 6 7.15 -18.50 18.41
C PRO A 6 6.07 -18.69 19.46
N THR A 7 5.61 -17.60 20.06
CA THR A 7 4.52 -17.69 21.04
C THR A 7 3.17 -17.91 20.34
N ALA A 8 2.24 -18.63 20.95
CA ALA A 8 0.88 -18.79 20.41
C ALA A 8 0.18 -17.43 20.16
N ALA A 9 0.51 -16.42 20.96
CA ALA A 9 0.01 -15.05 20.79
C ALA A 9 0.59 -14.37 19.54
N PHE A 10 1.87 -14.61 19.23
CA PHE A 10 2.50 -14.14 18.01
C PHE A 10 1.94 -14.86 16.77
N ASP A 11 1.79 -16.18 16.79
CA ASP A 11 1.25 -16.92 15.64
C ASP A 11 -0.17 -16.47 15.26
N LYS A 12 -1.00 -16.23 16.29
CA LYS A 12 -2.33 -15.64 16.09
C LYS A 12 -2.25 -14.25 15.46
N ALA A 13 -1.32 -13.41 15.90
CA ALA A 13 -1.13 -12.06 15.36
C ALA A 13 -0.62 -12.09 13.91
N ARG A 14 0.36 -12.96 13.61
CA ARG A 14 0.91 -13.16 12.27
C ARG A 14 -0.16 -13.65 11.30
N THR A 15 -0.94 -14.66 11.69
CA THR A 15 -2.04 -15.20 10.87
C THR A 15 -3.16 -14.18 10.68
N GLY A 16 -3.49 -13.42 11.73
CA GLY A 16 -4.47 -12.34 11.66
C GLY A 16 -4.05 -11.21 10.73
N LEU A 17 -2.79 -10.78 10.83
CA LEU A 17 -2.20 -9.79 9.93
C LEU A 17 -2.25 -10.29 8.49
N TRP A 18 -1.77 -11.50 8.21
CA TRP A 18 -1.79 -12.09 6.87
C TRP A 18 -3.19 -12.10 6.26
N THR A 19 -4.18 -12.63 7.00
CA THR A 19 -5.58 -12.67 6.55
C THR A 19 -6.13 -11.27 6.27
N SER A 20 -5.77 -10.29 7.10
CA SER A 20 -6.17 -8.90 6.88
C SER A 20 -5.57 -8.34 5.60
N LEU A 21 -4.25 -8.48 5.43
CA LEU A 21 -3.54 -7.98 4.25
C LEU A 21 -4.07 -8.62 2.95
N GLN A 22 -4.43 -9.90 2.96
CA GLN A 22 -5.07 -10.55 1.81
C GLN A 22 -6.39 -9.87 1.39
N LYS A 23 -7.20 -9.45 2.36
CA LYS A 23 -8.45 -8.72 2.07
C LYS A 23 -8.16 -7.34 1.48
N HIS A 24 -7.21 -6.60 2.06
CA HIS A 24 -6.79 -5.31 1.54
C HIS A 24 -6.19 -5.41 0.13
N LEU A 25 -5.42 -6.48 -0.16
CA LEU A 25 -4.91 -6.75 -1.51
C LEU A 25 -6.05 -6.91 -2.52
N ALA A 26 -7.11 -7.64 -2.17
CA ALA A 26 -8.25 -7.79 -3.06
C ALA A 26 -8.92 -6.44 -3.37
N THR A 27 -9.07 -5.57 -2.37
CA THR A 27 -9.59 -4.20 -2.55
C THR A 27 -8.69 -3.36 -3.45
N VAL A 28 -7.38 -3.38 -3.19
CA VAL A 28 -6.38 -2.62 -3.97
C VAL A 28 -6.34 -3.07 -5.43
N TYR A 29 -6.38 -4.38 -5.70
CA TYR A 29 -6.42 -4.89 -7.07
C TYR A 29 -7.75 -4.59 -7.78
N ALA A 30 -8.88 -4.59 -7.06
CA ALA A 30 -10.15 -4.18 -7.64
C ALA A 30 -10.12 -2.70 -8.05
N ALA A 31 -9.54 -1.83 -7.22
CA ALA A 31 -9.35 -0.42 -7.54
C ALA A 31 -8.37 -0.22 -8.70
N GLU A 32 -7.28 -0.98 -8.75
CA GLU A 32 -6.35 -0.99 -9.90
C GLU A 32 -7.11 -1.30 -11.20
N ALA A 33 -7.86 -2.40 -11.23
CA ALA A 33 -8.59 -2.83 -12.42
C ALA A 33 -9.61 -1.77 -12.88
N ALA A 34 -10.38 -1.22 -11.94
CA ALA A 34 -11.37 -0.17 -12.23
C ALA A 34 -10.70 1.11 -12.76
N TYR A 35 -9.58 1.52 -12.16
CA TYR A 35 -8.87 2.72 -12.60
C TYR A 35 -8.22 2.54 -13.98
N ARG A 36 -7.58 1.38 -14.23
CA ARG A 36 -7.03 1.05 -15.55
C ARG A 36 -8.11 1.01 -16.63
N GLN A 37 -9.29 0.47 -16.31
CA GLN A 37 -10.42 0.48 -17.23
C GLN A 37 -10.87 1.91 -17.56
N ALA A 38 -10.92 2.80 -16.56
CA ALA A 38 -11.31 4.19 -16.76
C ALA A 38 -10.29 5.00 -17.57
N VAL A 39 -9.01 4.61 -17.57
CA VAL A 39 -7.96 5.26 -18.38
C VAL A 39 -7.78 4.59 -19.75
N ALA A 40 -8.42 3.45 -20.02
CA ALA A 40 -8.19 2.67 -21.24
C ALA A 40 -8.47 3.40 -22.56
N PHE A 41 -9.18 4.53 -22.54
CA PHE A 41 -9.36 5.39 -23.71
C PHE A 41 -8.07 6.11 -24.14
N ALA A 42 -7.11 6.26 -23.24
CA ALA A 42 -5.84 6.93 -23.45
C ALA A 42 -4.68 5.90 -23.49
N PRO A 43 -4.28 5.42 -24.68
CA PRO A 43 -3.18 4.47 -24.81
C PRO A 43 -1.81 5.08 -24.46
N ASP A 44 -1.68 6.40 -24.60
CA ASP A 44 -0.48 7.16 -24.30
C ASP A 44 -0.70 8.01 -23.04
N VAL A 45 0.27 7.94 -22.10
CA VAL A 45 0.25 8.71 -20.85
C VAL A 45 1.51 9.57 -20.71
N PRO A 46 1.40 10.80 -20.16
CA PRO A 46 0.18 11.45 -19.68
C PRO A 46 -0.74 11.86 -20.86
N PHE A 47 -2.05 11.73 -20.67
CA PHE A 47 -3.02 11.97 -21.75
C PHE A 47 -3.47 13.43 -21.81
N ALA A 48 -3.89 13.91 -22.98
CA ALA A 48 -4.51 15.22 -23.11
C ALA A 48 -6.01 15.11 -22.82
N ALA A 49 -6.49 15.82 -21.80
CA ALA A 49 -7.91 15.79 -21.44
C ALA A 49 -8.83 16.28 -22.57
N ALA A 50 -8.34 17.15 -23.46
CA ALA A 50 -9.07 17.65 -24.61
C ALA A 50 -9.38 16.58 -25.67
N ASP A 51 -8.66 15.45 -25.66
CA ASP A 51 -8.85 14.35 -26.62
C ASP A 51 -9.88 13.32 -26.13
N ALA A 52 -10.38 13.47 -24.89
CA ALA A 52 -11.35 12.58 -24.28
C ALA A 52 -12.78 13.13 -24.40
N THR A 53 -13.76 12.24 -24.45
CA THR A 53 -15.17 12.62 -24.31
C THR A 53 -15.51 12.98 -22.87
N ASP A 54 -16.59 13.73 -22.65
CA ASP A 54 -17.07 14.08 -21.31
C ASP A 54 -17.31 12.81 -20.46
N ASP A 55 -17.96 11.78 -21.02
CA ASP A 55 -18.19 10.50 -20.34
C ASP A 55 -16.88 9.80 -19.93
N GLN A 56 -15.83 9.89 -20.74
CA GLN A 56 -14.52 9.31 -20.44
C GLN A 56 -13.83 10.08 -19.30
N LEU A 57 -13.89 11.41 -19.32
CA LEU A 57 -13.34 12.25 -18.27
C LEU A 57 -14.08 12.05 -16.95
N ASP A 58 -15.41 11.95 -16.98
CA ASP A 58 -16.23 11.69 -15.79
C ASP A 58 -15.91 10.33 -15.17
N ALA A 59 -15.81 9.29 -15.99
CA ALA A 59 -15.40 7.96 -15.55
C ALA A 59 -13.99 7.97 -14.95
N TYR A 60 -13.05 8.64 -15.61
CA TYR A 60 -11.68 8.83 -15.12
C TYR A 60 -11.66 9.54 -13.76
N HIS A 61 -12.33 10.69 -13.63
CA HIS A 61 -12.34 11.49 -12.40
C HIS A 61 -12.96 10.71 -11.24
N LYS A 62 -14.06 9.99 -11.50
CA LYS A 62 -14.69 9.11 -10.51
C LYS A 62 -13.73 8.05 -9.99
N GLN A 63 -13.06 7.32 -10.88
CA GLN A 63 -12.14 6.26 -10.46
C GLN A 63 -10.85 6.81 -9.84
N ARG A 64 -10.38 7.98 -10.30
CA ARG A 64 -9.24 8.67 -9.68
C ARG A 64 -9.55 9.06 -8.24
N SER A 65 -10.73 9.63 -7.99
CA SER A 65 -11.16 9.98 -6.63
C SER A 65 -11.23 8.73 -5.76
N ALA A 66 -11.87 7.66 -6.24
CA ALA A 66 -11.96 6.40 -5.49
C ALA A 66 -10.57 5.82 -5.16
N LEU A 67 -9.61 5.87 -6.09
CA LEU A 67 -8.25 5.40 -5.86
C LEU A 67 -7.49 6.30 -4.87
N ARG A 68 -7.73 7.61 -4.88
CA ARG A 68 -7.18 8.54 -3.88
C ARG A 68 -7.70 8.28 -2.48
N ASP A 69 -9.02 8.11 -2.35
CA ASP A 69 -9.66 7.87 -1.06
C ASP A 69 -9.15 6.55 -0.47
N LEU A 70 -9.10 5.50 -1.29
CA LEU A 70 -8.49 4.23 -0.91
C LEU A 70 -7.03 4.39 -0.48
N PHE A 71 -6.25 5.22 -1.17
CA PHE A 71 -4.86 5.46 -0.80
C PHE A 71 -4.74 6.10 0.60
N ALA A 72 -5.60 7.07 0.91
CA ALA A 72 -5.63 7.72 2.21
C ALA A 72 -6.04 6.74 3.32
N ASP A 73 -7.05 5.92 3.06
CA ASP A 73 -7.54 4.90 3.99
C ASP A 73 -6.49 3.82 4.27
N GLU A 74 -5.89 3.25 3.21
CA GLU A 74 -4.85 2.24 3.35
C GLU A 74 -3.61 2.81 4.05
N THR A 75 -3.23 4.05 3.76
CA THR A 75 -2.13 4.72 4.46
C THR A 75 -2.41 4.86 5.96
N THR A 76 -3.65 5.21 6.33
CA THR A 76 -4.08 5.29 7.73
C THR A 76 -4.04 3.93 8.42
N GLN A 77 -4.55 2.90 7.75
CA GLN A 77 -4.52 1.52 8.25
C GLN A 77 -3.09 1.03 8.44
N LEU A 78 -2.19 1.28 7.49
CA LEU A 78 -0.78 0.90 7.57
C LEU A 78 -0.03 1.59 8.71
N ASP A 79 -0.32 2.87 8.98
CA ASP A 79 0.23 3.57 10.13
C ASP A 79 -0.26 2.95 11.46
N GLN A 80 -1.55 2.60 11.55
CA GLN A 80 -2.10 1.90 12.72
C GLN A 80 -1.47 0.53 12.94
N LEU A 81 -1.31 -0.28 11.88
CA LEU A 81 -0.64 -1.58 11.94
C LEU A 81 0.82 -1.44 12.37
N THR A 82 1.53 -0.46 11.81
CA THR A 82 2.92 -0.15 12.15
C THR A 82 3.06 0.19 13.63
N LYS A 83 2.15 1.04 14.15
CA LYS A 83 2.10 1.40 15.58
C LYS A 83 1.80 0.18 16.44
N ALA A 84 0.84 -0.66 16.06
CA ALA A 84 0.48 -1.87 16.81
C ALA A 84 1.63 -2.87 16.89
N ILE A 85 2.36 -3.12 15.79
CA ILE A 85 3.54 -3.99 15.80
C ILE A 85 4.62 -3.41 16.72
N ARG A 86 4.83 -2.10 16.67
CA ARG A 86 5.86 -1.42 17.48
C ARG A 86 5.57 -1.53 18.98
N THR A 87 4.33 -1.29 19.39
CA THR A 87 3.97 -1.14 20.82
C THR A 87 3.70 -2.47 21.51
N LYS A 88 3.28 -3.52 20.78
CA LYS A 88 3.05 -4.82 21.39
C LYS A 88 4.35 -5.47 21.88
N GLY A 89 4.25 -6.27 22.93
CA GLY A 89 5.37 -6.95 23.60
C GLY A 89 5.94 -8.17 22.86
N TYR A 90 5.92 -8.17 21.52
CA TYR A 90 6.53 -9.23 20.72
C TYR A 90 8.06 -9.16 20.80
N ALA A 91 8.73 -10.31 20.65
CA ALA A 91 10.18 -10.35 20.54
C ALA A 91 10.68 -9.56 19.32
N ALA A 92 11.94 -9.15 19.33
CA ALA A 92 12.51 -8.35 18.23
C ALA A 92 12.39 -9.05 16.87
N ASP A 93 12.66 -10.35 16.83
CA ASP A 93 12.60 -11.13 15.59
C ASP A 93 11.15 -11.41 15.13
N GLU A 94 10.23 -11.59 16.08
CA GLU A 94 8.79 -11.65 15.80
C GLU A 94 8.30 -10.33 15.16
N LYS A 95 8.70 -9.17 15.69
CA LYS A 95 8.38 -7.86 15.09
C LYS A 95 8.93 -7.73 13.68
N LYS A 96 10.17 -8.17 13.45
CA LYS A 96 10.77 -8.20 12.11
C LYS A 96 9.94 -9.01 11.13
N GLN A 97 9.47 -10.21 11.51
CA GLN A 97 8.61 -11.02 10.66
C GLN A 97 7.30 -10.31 10.32
N LEU A 98 6.67 -9.62 11.27
CA LEU A 98 5.46 -8.82 10.99
C LEU A 98 5.74 -7.65 10.05
N TYR A 99 6.87 -6.96 10.20
CA TYR A 99 7.25 -5.89 9.28
C TYR A 99 7.60 -6.39 7.89
N VAL A 100 8.15 -7.61 7.74
CA VAL A 100 8.34 -8.22 6.41
C VAL A 100 7.00 -8.45 5.72
N LEU A 101 6.02 -9.02 6.42
CA LEU A 101 4.67 -9.23 5.88
C LEU A 101 4.02 -7.89 5.48
N LEU A 102 4.11 -6.89 6.36
CA LEU A 102 3.59 -5.55 6.09
C LEU A 102 4.27 -4.93 4.87
N LEU A 103 5.59 -5.05 4.74
CA LEU A 103 6.34 -4.47 3.64
C LEU A 103 5.99 -5.11 2.30
N GLY A 104 5.76 -6.43 2.26
CA GLY A 104 5.29 -7.11 1.06
C GLY A 104 3.97 -6.53 0.52
N TYR A 105 3.02 -6.24 1.42
CA TYR A 105 1.80 -5.52 1.04
C TYR A 105 2.08 -4.07 0.59
N VAL A 106 2.89 -3.32 1.35
CA VAL A 106 3.20 -1.92 1.06
C VAL A 106 3.82 -1.74 -0.32
N ASP A 107 4.73 -2.64 -0.74
CA ASP A 107 5.36 -2.53 -2.05
C ASP A 107 4.36 -2.81 -3.19
N ILE A 108 3.39 -3.72 -3.01
CA ILE A 108 2.29 -3.94 -3.97
C ILE A 108 1.34 -2.73 -4.01
N ALA A 109 0.92 -2.24 -2.84
CA ALA A 109 0.05 -1.07 -2.76
C ALA A 109 0.71 0.17 -3.42
N ALA A 110 2.02 0.33 -3.23
CA ALA A 110 2.78 1.41 -3.85
C ALA A 110 2.72 1.35 -5.39
N SER A 111 2.80 0.17 -6.01
CA SER A 111 2.71 0.06 -7.47
C SER A 111 1.33 0.44 -8.00
N VAL A 112 0.27 0.13 -7.25
CA VAL A 112 -1.10 0.51 -7.62
C VAL A 112 -1.33 2.01 -7.44
N PHE A 113 -0.94 2.59 -6.31
CA PHE A 113 -1.16 4.01 -6.07
C PHE A 113 -0.27 4.93 -6.93
N ALA A 114 0.84 4.41 -7.48
CA ALA A 114 1.63 5.11 -8.51
C ALA A 114 0.83 5.37 -9.81
N LEU A 115 -0.31 4.70 -10.02
CA LEU A 115 -1.20 4.98 -11.14
C LEU A 115 -1.79 6.41 -11.07
N LEU A 116 -1.98 6.97 -9.87
CA LEU A 116 -2.49 8.34 -9.67
C LEU A 116 -1.61 9.42 -10.31
N ASP A 117 -0.34 9.10 -10.58
CA ASP A 117 0.64 9.96 -11.25
C ASP A 117 0.91 9.50 -12.68
N SER A 118 1.21 8.21 -12.86
CA SER A 118 1.61 7.67 -14.18
C SER A 118 0.48 7.69 -15.21
N HIS A 119 -0.78 7.75 -14.77
CA HIS A 119 -1.96 7.77 -15.62
C HIS A 119 -2.76 9.07 -15.43
N ALA A 120 -2.09 10.15 -15.01
CA ALA A 120 -2.69 11.48 -14.92
C ALA A 120 -2.72 12.18 -16.30
N PRO A 121 -3.65 13.13 -16.51
CA PRO A 121 -3.60 14.00 -17.67
C PRO A 121 -2.38 14.92 -17.60
N SER A 122 -1.94 15.42 -18.76
CA SER A 122 -0.78 16.31 -18.90
C SER A 122 -0.92 17.63 -18.13
N ALA A 123 -2.17 18.08 -17.93
CA ALA A 123 -2.52 19.20 -17.08
C ALA A 123 -3.50 18.74 -15.99
N LEU A 124 -3.00 18.63 -14.76
CA LEU A 124 -3.80 18.32 -13.58
C LEU A 124 -3.53 19.39 -12.51
N ALA A 125 -4.59 19.85 -11.84
CA ALA A 125 -4.44 20.76 -10.72
C ALA A 125 -3.61 20.11 -9.60
N PRO A 126 -2.78 20.90 -8.88
CA PRO A 126 -2.10 20.42 -7.68
C PRO A 126 -3.10 19.84 -6.68
N ASP A 127 -2.63 18.82 -5.97
CA ASP A 127 -3.46 17.99 -5.12
C ASP A 127 -2.76 17.81 -3.77
N GLU A 128 -2.95 18.80 -2.88
CA GLU A 128 -2.24 18.90 -1.61
C GLU A 128 -2.51 17.70 -0.69
N GLU A 129 -3.78 17.27 -0.61
CA GLU A 129 -4.18 16.11 0.19
C GLU A 129 -3.52 14.80 -0.31
N LEU A 130 -3.44 14.62 -1.63
CA LEU A 130 -2.72 13.48 -2.20
C LEU A 130 -1.22 13.57 -1.89
N ALA A 131 -0.62 14.76 -1.96
CA ALA A 131 0.79 14.95 -1.62
C ALA A 131 1.07 14.62 -0.14
N GLU A 132 0.19 15.05 0.78
CA GLU A 132 0.28 14.70 2.20
C GLU A 132 0.13 13.19 2.44
N THR A 133 -0.79 12.55 1.72
CA THR A 133 -1.00 11.11 1.79
C THR A 133 0.22 10.34 1.31
N LYS A 134 0.82 10.73 0.18
CA LYS A 134 2.10 10.17 -0.30
C LYS A 134 3.20 10.31 0.73
N ALA A 135 3.35 11.50 1.32
CA ALA A 135 4.36 11.74 2.35
C ALA A 135 4.14 10.88 3.60
N ARG A 136 2.89 10.66 4.01
CA ARG A 136 2.54 9.72 5.11
C ARG A 136 2.89 8.29 4.73
N PHE A 137 2.50 7.84 3.54
CA PHE A 137 2.76 6.49 3.06
C PHE A 137 4.26 6.20 2.98
N ASP A 138 5.06 7.13 2.45
CA ASP A 138 6.50 6.99 2.39
C ASP A 138 7.15 6.90 3.77
N ARG A 139 6.65 7.65 4.76
CA ARG A 139 7.11 7.52 6.14
C ARG A 139 6.84 6.11 6.69
N VAL A 140 5.65 5.57 6.46
CA VAL A 140 5.29 4.21 6.91
C VAL A 140 6.16 3.16 6.22
N LYS A 141 6.32 3.26 4.89
CA LYS A 141 7.16 2.38 4.09
C LYS A 141 8.62 2.39 4.55
N ASN A 142 9.20 3.58 4.72
CA ASN A 142 10.58 3.73 5.18
C ASN A 142 10.75 3.20 6.61
N PHE A 143 9.77 3.44 7.49
CA PHE A 143 9.80 2.89 8.84
C PHE A 143 9.79 1.36 8.84
N ALA A 144 8.91 0.72 8.07
CA ALA A 144 8.87 -0.74 7.95
C ALA A 144 10.19 -1.29 7.38
N ARG A 145 10.75 -0.67 6.33
CA ARG A 145 12.05 -1.03 5.74
C ARG A 145 13.21 -0.95 6.73
N LEU A 146 13.23 0.09 7.56
CA LEU A 146 14.26 0.23 8.60
C LEU A 146 14.18 -0.90 9.63
N ASN A 147 12.97 -1.33 10.00
CA ASN A 147 12.77 -2.37 11.00
C ASN A 147 13.06 -3.79 10.51
N VAL A 148 13.16 -4.03 9.19
CA VAL A 148 13.55 -5.33 8.62
C VAL A 148 15.03 -5.43 8.25
N LYS A 149 15.84 -4.41 8.53
CA LYS A 149 17.30 -4.47 8.29
C LYS A 149 17.92 -5.66 9.05
N GLY A 150 18.79 -6.41 8.36
CA GLY A 150 19.45 -7.59 8.93
C GLY A 150 18.56 -8.83 9.05
N VAL A 151 17.42 -8.89 8.36
CA VAL A 151 16.51 -10.05 8.40
C VAL A 151 17.04 -11.30 7.67
N ALA A 152 18.10 -11.17 6.87
CA ALA A 152 18.67 -12.28 6.09
C ALA A 152 19.02 -13.51 6.94
N GLY A 153 19.47 -13.32 8.19
CA GLY A 153 19.77 -14.44 9.10
C GLY A 153 18.54 -15.11 9.74
N LEU A 154 17.36 -14.48 9.67
CA LEU A 154 16.10 -15.00 10.26
C LEU A 154 15.28 -15.83 9.26
N LEU A 155 15.45 -15.61 7.97
CA LEU A 155 14.73 -16.36 6.92
C LEU A 155 15.33 -17.76 6.69
N THR A 156 16.60 -17.96 7.02
CA THR A 156 17.28 -19.26 6.97
C THR A 156 16.93 -20.20 8.13
N SER A 157 16.20 -19.70 9.14
CA SER A 157 15.78 -20.46 10.33
C SER A 157 14.29 -20.80 10.38
N LEU A 158 13.55 -20.54 9.29
CA LEU A 158 12.18 -21.01 9.06
C LEU A 158 12.21 -22.34 8.32
#